data_AF-A0A392MY05-F1
#
_entry.id   AF-A0A392MY05-F1
#
_cell.length_a   1.000
_cell.length_b   1.000
_cell.length_c   1.000
_cell.angle_alpha   90.00
_cell.angle_beta   90.00
_cell.angle_gamma   90.00
#
_symmetry.space_group_name_H-M   'P 1'
#
loop_
_entity.id
_entity.type
_entity.pdbx_description
1 polymer ?
#
loop_
_entity_poly.entity_id
_entity_poly.type
_entity_poly.pdbx_seq_one_letter_code
_entity_poly.pdbx_strand_id
1 'polypeptide(L)'
;MSQSIPTEDRISSLPDPILHHILSFLPTKFAASTTILSKRWNPLWLSVPTLHFDDMPFKDYISFRHFVLTFFLLRDITLPIQSFNLNCSRHHLLDARDINRFVYAAVQRGGVEKLLIKMFGPVPLNVKLPSNIFNCKTLVVLHLRRGRGSASRTGGKNIMIML
;
A
#
# COMPACT_ATOMS: atom_id res chain seq x y z
N MET A 1 35.12 -1.68 -35.92
CA MET A 1 33.73 -1.30 -35.58
C MET A 1 33.21 -2.30 -34.55
N SER A 2 33.18 -1.94 -33.27
CA SER A 2 32.61 -2.79 -32.22
C SER A 2 31.08 -2.71 -32.30
N GLN A 3 30.44 -3.81 -32.71
CA GLN A 3 29.00 -3.95 -32.56
C GLN A 3 28.69 -4.05 -31.06
N SER A 4 28.08 -3.01 -30.48
CA SER A 4 27.43 -3.12 -29.19
C SER A 4 26.21 -4.02 -29.37
N ILE A 5 26.22 -5.20 -28.76
CA ILE A 5 25.02 -6.02 -28.60
C ILE A 5 23.96 -5.12 -27.95
N PRO A 6 22.77 -4.92 -28.55
CA PRO A 6 21.69 -4.25 -27.85
C PRO A 6 21.47 -5.02 -26.56
N THR A 7 21.74 -4.40 -25.41
CA THR A 7 21.41 -4.99 -24.12
C THR A 7 19.89 -5.01 -24.05
N GLU A 8 19.30 -6.07 -24.59
CA GLU A 8 17.87 -6.29 -24.57
C GLU A 8 17.44 -6.26 -23.11
N ASP A 9 16.53 -5.36 -22.77
CA ASP A 9 15.99 -5.26 -21.42
C ASP A 9 15.13 -6.50 -21.14
N ARG A 10 15.80 -7.54 -20.63
CA ARG A 10 15.23 -8.85 -20.32
C ARG A 10 14.11 -8.77 -19.28
N ILE A 11 14.08 -7.71 -18.48
CA ILE A 11 13.02 -7.47 -17.51
C ILE A 11 11.80 -6.93 -18.25
N SER A 12 11.96 -5.96 -19.15
CA SER A 12 10.86 -5.44 -19.96
C SER A 12 10.32 -6.43 -21.02
N SER A 13 11.07 -7.47 -21.37
CA SER A 13 10.60 -8.53 -22.29
C SER A 13 9.72 -9.60 -21.63
N LEU A 14 9.63 -9.63 -20.29
CA LEU A 14 8.77 -10.59 -19.58
C LEU A 14 7.28 -10.38 -19.90
N PRO A 15 6.45 -11.43 -19.86
CA PRO A 15 4.99 -11.31 -19.99
C PRO A 15 4.38 -10.46 -18.86
N ASP A 16 3.29 -9.74 -19.15
CA ASP A 16 2.60 -8.88 -18.18
C ASP A 16 2.24 -9.59 -16.86
N PRO A 17 1.77 -10.86 -16.87
CA PRO A 17 1.50 -11.58 -15.63
C PRO A 17 2.72 -11.72 -14.70
N ILE A 18 3.92 -11.88 -15.27
CA ILE A 18 5.15 -11.99 -14.50
C ILE A 18 5.55 -10.63 -13.94
N LEU A 19 5.40 -9.56 -14.74
CA LEU A 19 5.63 -8.20 -14.27
C LEU A 19 4.68 -7.83 -13.13
N HIS A 20 3.40 -8.14 -13.28
CA HIS A 20 2.40 -7.99 -12.22
C HIS A 20 2.79 -8.73 -10.93
N HIS A 21 3.26 -9.97 -11.07
CA HIS A 21 3.69 -10.77 -9.94
C HIS A 21 4.88 -10.14 -9.23
N ILE A 22 5.90 -9.69 -9.97
CA ILE A 22 7.05 -8.96 -9.41
C ILE A 22 6.59 -7.71 -8.66
N LEU A 23 5.74 -6.89 -9.29
CA LEU A 23 5.21 -5.66 -8.69
C LEU A 23 4.40 -5.92 -7.42
N SER A 24 3.72 -7.07 -7.31
CA SER A 24 2.94 -7.44 -6.13
C SER A 24 3.76 -7.65 -4.86
N PHE A 25 5.08 -7.86 -4.99
CA PHE A 25 5.99 -7.97 -3.85
C PHE A 25 6.56 -6.63 -3.39
N LEU A 26 6.40 -5.57 -4.20
CA LEU A 26 6.99 -4.27 -3.90
C LEU A 26 6.02 -3.39 -3.10
N PRO A 27 6.52 -2.57 -2.16
CA PRO A 27 5.80 -1.39 -1.72
C PRO A 27 5.32 -0.56 -2.91
N THR A 28 4.09 -0.06 -2.87
CA THR A 28 3.42 0.58 -4.01
C THR A 28 4.20 1.79 -4.55
N LYS A 29 4.94 2.51 -3.68
CA LYS A 29 5.87 3.57 -4.11
C LYS A 29 6.97 3.03 -5.02
N PHE A 30 7.58 1.90 -4.67
CA PHE A 30 8.66 1.32 -5.46
C PHE A 30 8.11 0.67 -6.74
N ALA A 31 6.93 0.07 -6.69
CA ALA A 31 6.21 -0.36 -7.89
C ALA A 31 5.97 0.80 -8.86
N ALA A 32 5.59 1.99 -8.38
CA ALA A 32 5.49 3.19 -9.22
C ALA A 32 6.84 3.64 -9.78
N SER A 33 7.94 3.46 -9.03
CA SER A 33 9.26 3.86 -9.50
C SER A 33 9.82 2.99 -10.62
N THR A 34 9.35 1.75 -10.79
CA THR A 34 9.80 0.89 -11.91
C THR A 34 9.23 1.33 -13.25
N THR A 35 8.32 2.31 -13.29
CA THR A 35 7.82 2.90 -14.53
C THR A 35 8.91 3.57 -15.38
N ILE A 36 10.05 3.90 -14.77
CA ILE A 36 11.23 4.40 -15.48
C ILE A 36 11.92 3.35 -16.36
N LEU A 37 11.70 2.06 -16.10
CA LEU A 37 12.34 0.97 -16.84
C LEU A 37 11.73 0.84 -18.25
N SER A 38 10.41 0.98 -18.37
CA SER A 38 9.70 1.02 -19.64
C SER A 38 8.27 1.53 -19.46
N LYS A 39 7.72 2.19 -20.50
CA LYS A 39 6.33 2.68 -20.53
C LYS A 39 5.30 1.57 -20.23
N ARG A 40 5.64 0.32 -20.55
CA ARG A 40 4.79 -0.86 -20.30
C ARG A 40 4.47 -1.07 -18.82
N TRP A 41 5.35 -0.64 -17.91
CA TRP A 41 5.17 -0.79 -16.47
C TRP A 41 4.14 0.18 -15.89
N ASN A 42 3.88 1.31 -16.56
CA ASN A 42 3.01 2.37 -16.06
C ASN A 42 1.55 1.93 -15.81
N PRO A 43 0.86 1.24 -16.72
CA PRO A 43 -0.46 0.71 -16.40
C PRO A 43 -0.43 -0.46 -15.39
N LEU A 44 0.65 -1.25 -15.36
CA LEU A 44 0.72 -2.50 -14.57
C LEU A 44 0.78 -2.26 -13.07
N TRP A 45 1.54 -1.24 -12.60
CA TRP A 45 1.63 -0.99 -11.16
C TRP A 45 0.31 -0.48 -10.55
N LEU A 46 -0.53 0.17 -11.36
CA LEU A 46 -1.87 0.62 -10.94
C LEU A 46 -2.85 -0.55 -10.81
N SER A 47 -2.67 -1.63 -11.57
CA SER A 47 -3.59 -2.77 -11.61
C SER A 47 -3.23 -3.89 -10.62
N VAL A 48 -2.14 -3.76 -9.87
CA VAL A 48 -1.76 -4.72 -8.81
C VAL A 48 -2.86 -4.78 -7.73
N PRO A 49 -3.31 -5.99 -7.30
CA PRO A 49 -4.34 -6.15 -6.27
C PRO A 49 -3.78 -6.07 -4.85
N THR A 50 -2.46 -6.19 -4.68
CA THR A 50 -1.74 -6.09 -3.41
C THR A 50 -1.10 -4.72 -3.27
N LEU A 51 -1.62 -3.91 -2.35
CA LEU A 51 -1.18 -2.54 -2.11
C LEU A 51 -0.45 -2.46 -0.77
N HIS A 52 0.73 -1.83 -0.80
CA HIS A 52 1.54 -1.61 0.39
C HIS A 52 2.06 -0.17 0.40
N PHE A 53 1.37 0.66 1.18
CA PHE A 53 1.73 2.06 1.39
C PHE A 53 2.57 2.18 2.66
N ASP A 54 3.82 2.56 2.50
CA ASP A 54 4.75 2.86 3.59
C ASP A 54 5.12 4.34 3.56
N ASP A 55 5.00 5.01 4.70
CA ASP A 55 5.27 6.44 4.85
C ASP A 55 6.78 6.75 5.03
N MET A 56 7.59 5.74 5.41
CA MET A 56 9.03 5.87 5.64
C MET A 56 9.81 6.44 4.45
N PRO A 57 9.59 6.00 3.19
CA PRO A 57 10.36 6.49 2.05
C PRO A 57 10.02 7.92 1.63
N PHE A 58 9.00 8.55 2.21
CA PHE A 58 8.56 9.91 1.83
C PHE A 58 9.22 10.96 2.73
N LYS A 59 9.53 12.12 2.13
CA LYS A 59 10.16 13.24 2.83
C LYS A 59 9.29 13.80 3.95
N ASP A 60 7.98 13.85 3.73
CA ASP A 60 6.99 14.41 4.63
C ASP A 60 5.63 13.73 4.42
N TYR A 61 4.73 13.94 5.38
CA TYR A 61 3.36 13.44 5.35
C TYR A 61 2.56 13.94 4.14
N ILE A 62 2.78 15.19 3.71
CA ILE A 62 2.02 15.80 2.60
C ILE A 62 2.30 15.02 1.31
N SER A 63 3.57 14.69 1.06
CA SER A 63 4.01 13.92 -0.10
C SER A 63 3.47 12.50 -0.09
N PHE A 64 3.47 11.84 1.07
CA PHE A 64 2.87 10.51 1.21
C PHE A 64 1.36 10.54 0.95
N ARG A 65 0.64 11.46 1.60
CA ARG A 65 -0.81 11.63 1.42
C ARG A 65 -1.15 11.91 -0.04
N HIS A 66 -0.42 12.82 -0.68
CA HIS A 66 -0.63 13.14 -2.10
C HIS A 66 -0.43 11.90 -2.97
N PHE A 67 0.62 11.12 -2.74
CA PHE A 67 0.87 9.88 -3.48
C PHE A 67 -0.27 8.86 -3.34
N VAL A 68 -0.75 8.60 -2.12
CA VAL A 68 -1.84 7.64 -1.88
C VAL A 68 -3.14 8.11 -2.54
N LEU A 69 -3.48 9.40 -2.42
CA LEU A 69 -4.68 9.96 -3.05
C LEU A 69 -4.59 9.90 -4.58
N THR A 70 -3.47 10.31 -5.15
CA THR A 70 -3.22 10.27 -6.60
C THR A 70 -3.30 8.82 -7.11
N PHE A 71 -2.76 7.85 -6.38
CA PHE A 71 -2.91 6.43 -6.73
C PHE A 71 -4.38 6.02 -6.86
N PHE A 72 -5.21 6.30 -5.84
CA PHE A 72 -6.63 5.93 -5.87
C PHE A 72 -7.45 6.66 -6.94
N LEU A 73 -6.96 7.82 -7.39
CA LEU A 73 -7.56 8.63 -8.45
C LEU A 73 -7.20 8.07 -9.84
N LEU A 74 -5.95 7.63 -10.03
CA LEU A 74 -5.45 7.07 -11.29
C LEU A 74 -5.83 5.60 -11.50
N ARG A 75 -6.02 4.84 -10.42
CA ARG A 75 -6.35 3.41 -10.50
C ARG A 75 -7.79 3.20 -10.96
N ASP A 76 -7.98 2.24 -11.85
CA ASP A 76 -9.28 1.74 -12.27
C ASP A 76 -10.13 1.30 -11.06
N ILE A 77 -11.34 1.86 -10.97
CA ILE A 77 -12.29 1.61 -9.87
C ILE A 77 -12.85 0.20 -9.86
N THR A 78 -12.87 -0.47 -11.01
CA THR A 78 -13.43 -1.82 -11.18
C THR A 78 -12.48 -2.90 -10.68
N LEU A 79 -11.18 -2.60 -10.55
CA LEU A 79 -10.20 -3.57 -10.10
C LEU A 79 -10.30 -3.81 -8.59
N PRO A 80 -10.39 -5.07 -8.13
CA PRO A 80 -10.46 -5.38 -6.71
C PRO A 80 -9.14 -5.05 -6.02
N ILE A 81 -9.20 -4.83 -4.71
CA ILE A 81 -8.00 -4.75 -3.86
C ILE A 81 -8.07 -5.96 -2.94
N GLN A 82 -7.15 -6.92 -3.10
CA GLN A 82 -7.14 -8.14 -2.29
C GLN A 82 -6.40 -7.95 -0.98
N SER A 83 -5.30 -7.21 -1.01
CA SER A 83 -4.48 -6.95 0.17
C SER A 83 -4.17 -5.46 0.25
N PHE A 84 -4.53 -4.84 1.37
CA PHE A 84 -4.23 -3.45 1.66
C PHE A 84 -3.40 -3.35 2.94
N ASN A 85 -2.15 -2.89 2.81
CA ASN A 85 -1.23 -2.68 3.92
C ASN A 85 -0.86 -1.21 4.00
N LEU A 86 -1.18 -0.58 5.12
CA LEU A 86 -0.86 0.80 5.44
C LEU A 86 0.09 0.85 6.63
N ASN A 87 1.31 1.32 6.39
CA ASN A 87 2.34 1.52 7.40
C ASN A 87 2.58 3.02 7.62
N CYS A 88 2.20 3.51 8.79
CA CYS A 88 2.39 4.89 9.25
C CYS A 88 3.32 4.88 10.46
N SER A 89 4.62 4.79 10.20
CA SER A 89 5.65 4.67 11.23
C SER A 89 6.39 5.98 11.47
N ARG A 90 6.57 6.80 10.43
CA ARG A 90 7.44 7.98 10.45
C ARG A 90 6.70 9.26 10.80
N HIS A 91 5.54 9.46 10.19
CA HIS A 91 4.86 10.74 10.24
C HIS A 91 3.68 10.66 11.21
N HIS A 92 3.91 11.11 12.45
CA HIS A 92 2.87 11.17 13.50
C HIS A 92 1.71 12.14 13.17
N LEU A 93 1.82 12.89 12.07
CA LEU A 93 0.82 13.83 11.57
C LEU A 93 -0.27 13.19 10.71
N LEU A 94 -0.19 11.88 10.41
CA LEU A 94 -1.27 11.22 9.70
C LEU A 94 -2.51 11.18 10.60
N ASP A 95 -3.44 12.10 10.34
CA ASP A 95 -4.69 12.19 11.08
C ASP A 95 -5.54 10.93 10.83
N ALA A 96 -6.28 10.51 11.83
CA ALA A 96 -7.25 9.42 11.77
C ALA A 96 -8.19 9.55 10.56
N ARG A 97 -8.52 10.78 10.15
CA ARG A 97 -9.33 11.07 8.96
C ARG A 97 -8.73 10.52 7.66
N ASP A 98 -7.42 10.63 7.47
CA ASP A 98 -6.78 10.12 6.25
C ASP A 98 -6.67 8.60 6.25
N ILE A 99 -6.32 8.02 7.40
CA ILE A 99 -6.32 6.55 7.58
C ILE A 99 -7.69 6.00 7.20
N ASN A 100 -8.75 6.57 7.78
CA ASN A 100 -10.12 6.17 7.50
C ASN A 100 -10.47 6.34 6.03
N ARG A 101 -10.07 7.44 5.40
CA ARG A 101 -10.31 7.69 3.97
C ARG A 101 -9.62 6.65 3.09
N PHE A 102 -8.35 6.31 3.37
CA PHE A 102 -7.60 5.33 2.58
C PHE A 102 -8.18 3.92 2.76
N VAL A 103 -8.50 3.54 3.99
CA VAL A 103 -9.12 2.24 4.29
C VAL A 103 -10.50 2.14 3.64
N TYR A 104 -11.33 3.18 3.76
CA TYR A 104 -12.63 3.22 3.10
C TYR A 104 -12.49 3.07 1.59
N ALA A 105 -11.58 3.85 0.96
CA ALA A 105 -11.34 3.80 -0.47
C ALA A 105 -10.85 2.42 -0.94
N ALA A 106 -10.11 1.68 -0.10
CA ALA A 106 -9.68 0.32 -0.39
C ALA A 106 -10.84 -0.68 -0.29
N VAL A 107 -11.55 -0.69 0.84
CA VAL A 107 -12.67 -1.60 1.10
C VAL A 107 -13.81 -1.40 0.10
N GLN A 108 -14.04 -0.16 -0.34
CA GLN A 108 -15.05 0.18 -1.34
C GLN A 108 -14.80 -0.47 -2.72
N ARG A 109 -13.55 -0.85 -3.04
CA ARG A 109 -13.25 -1.55 -4.31
C ARG A 109 -13.70 -3.01 -4.29
N GLY A 110 -14.04 -3.55 -3.12
CA GLY A 110 -14.43 -4.94 -2.95
C GLY A 110 -13.25 -5.91 -3.07
N GLY A 111 -13.46 -7.13 -2.56
CA GLY A 111 -12.47 -8.20 -2.64
C GLY A 111 -11.32 -8.12 -1.63
N VAL A 112 -11.37 -7.20 -0.65
CA VAL A 112 -10.33 -7.10 0.38
C VAL A 112 -10.37 -8.35 1.25
N GLU A 113 -9.29 -9.13 1.20
CA GLU A 113 -9.05 -10.32 2.02
C GLU A 113 -8.12 -10.03 3.19
N LYS A 114 -7.17 -9.10 3.00
CA LYS A 114 -6.15 -8.76 4.00
C LYS A 114 -6.10 -7.26 4.19
N LEU A 115 -6.40 -6.81 5.41
CA LEU A 115 -6.29 -5.42 5.83
C LEU A 115 -5.28 -5.32 6.97
N LEU A 116 -4.14 -4.68 6.70
CA LEU A 116 -3.08 -4.46 7.67
C LEU A 116 -2.88 -2.96 7.89
N ILE A 117 -2.98 -2.52 9.15
CA ILE A 117 -2.78 -1.12 9.52
C ILE A 117 -1.78 -1.09 10.68
N LYS A 118 -0.61 -0.50 10.42
CA LYS A 118 0.48 -0.33 11.40
C LYS A 118 0.66 1.15 11.67
N MET A 119 0.56 1.53 12.93
CA MET A 119 0.72 2.92 13.38
C MET A 119 1.73 2.97 14.53
N PHE A 120 2.68 3.89 14.46
CA PHE A 120 3.61 4.16 15.56
C PHE A 120 3.64 5.63 15.96
N GLY A 121 3.78 5.86 17.26
CA GLY A 121 3.92 7.18 17.86
C GLY A 121 2.71 7.62 18.67
N PRO A 122 2.73 8.85 19.20
CA PRO A 122 1.59 9.45 19.89
C PRO A 122 0.50 9.82 18.87
N VAL A 123 -0.22 8.82 18.36
CA VAL A 123 -1.35 9.01 17.43
C VAL A 123 -2.54 9.61 18.20
N PRO A 124 -3.32 10.56 17.63
CA PRO A 124 -4.58 10.99 18.23
C PRO A 124 -5.46 9.79 18.56
N LEU A 125 -6.10 9.84 19.73
CA LEU A 125 -6.73 8.72 20.43
C LEU A 125 -7.92 8.05 19.69
N ASN A 126 -8.32 8.51 18.49
CA ASN A 126 -9.61 8.19 17.87
C ASN A 126 -9.54 7.71 16.41
N VAL A 127 -8.67 6.77 16.06
CA VAL A 127 -8.80 6.04 14.78
C VAL A 127 -10.04 5.14 14.86
N LYS A 128 -11.17 5.64 14.39
CA LYS A 128 -12.41 4.86 14.22
C LYS A 128 -12.43 4.28 12.81
N LEU A 129 -12.04 3.03 12.67
CA LEU A 129 -12.10 2.34 11.37
C LEU A 129 -13.53 2.41 10.79
N PRO A 130 -13.67 2.56 9.47
CA PRO A 130 -14.98 2.62 8.84
C PRO A 130 -15.75 1.31 9.06
N SER A 131 -17.05 1.42 9.36
CA SER A 131 -17.89 0.27 9.73
C SER A 131 -18.06 -0.76 8.60
N ASN A 132 -17.84 -0.36 7.35
CA ASN A 132 -17.96 -1.24 6.17
C ASN A 132 -16.92 -2.38 6.16
N ILE A 133 -15.82 -2.27 6.92
CA ILE A 133 -14.85 -3.36 7.10
C ILE A 133 -15.54 -4.59 7.72
N PHE A 134 -16.43 -4.38 8.69
CA PHE A 134 -17.15 -5.46 9.37
C PHE A 134 -18.24 -6.11 8.49
N ASN A 135 -18.62 -5.43 7.40
CA ASN A 135 -19.55 -5.97 6.40
C ASN A 135 -18.80 -6.58 5.20
N CYS A 136 -17.48 -6.55 5.20
CA CYS A 136 -16.66 -7.07 4.10
C CYS A 136 -16.60 -8.60 4.19
N LYS A 137 -17.44 -9.28 3.39
CA LYS A 137 -17.54 -10.76 3.37
C LYS A 137 -16.26 -11.47 2.94
N THR A 138 -15.36 -10.77 2.25
CA THR A 138 -14.11 -11.33 1.75
C THR A 138 -12.96 -11.20 2.75
N LEU A 139 -13.12 -10.37 3.79
CA LEU A 139 -12.02 -10.05 4.70
C LEU A 139 -11.72 -11.24 5.63
N VAL A 140 -10.53 -11.82 5.47
CA VAL A 140 -10.05 -12.97 6.25
C VAL A 140 -9.06 -12.53 7.33
N VAL A 141 -8.22 -11.53 7.01
CA VAL A 141 -7.15 -11.07 7.91
C VAL A 141 -7.33 -9.59 8.22
N LEU A 142 -7.58 -9.28 9.49
CA LEU A 142 -7.55 -7.91 10.01
C LEU A 142 -6.41 -7.78 11.03
N HIS A 143 -5.33 -7.10 10.65
CA HIS A 143 -4.20 -6.85 11.54
C HIS A 143 -4.11 -5.36 11.86
N LEU A 144 -4.39 -5.02 13.11
CA LEU A 144 -4.24 -3.67 13.65
C LEU A 144 -3.10 -3.64 14.66
N ARG A 145 -2.06 -2.87 14.36
CA ARG A 145 -0.92 -2.72 15.26
C ARG A 145 -0.72 -1.27 15.64
N ARG A 146 -0.71 -1.03 16.96
CA ARG A 146 -0.40 0.27 17.55
C ARG A 146 0.86 0.15 18.41
N GLY A 147 1.94 0.80 17.98
CA GLY A 147 3.19 0.88 18.75
C GLY A 147 3.34 2.23 19.46
N ARG A 148 3.78 2.22 20.72
CA ARG A 148 4.23 3.44 21.40
C ARG A 148 5.61 3.83 20.86
N GLY A 149 5.77 5.08 20.42
CA GLY A 149 7.06 5.61 20.00
C GLY A 149 7.96 5.81 21.23
N SER A 150 8.78 4.83 21.54
CA SER A 150 9.93 5.01 22.43
C SER A 150 10.97 3.96 22.08
N ALA A 151 12.24 4.36 21.99
CA ALA A 151 13.40 3.54 21.68
C ALA A 151 13.73 2.45 22.75
N SER A 152 12.75 2.01 23.54
CA SER A 152 12.91 0.94 24.51
C SER A 152 12.03 -0.24 24.14
N ARG A 153 12.66 -1.41 24.09
CA ARG A 153 12.03 -2.73 23.99
C ARG A 153 10.92 -2.85 25.04
N THR A 154 9.65 -2.65 24.68
CA THR A 154 8.49 -3.30 25.32
C THR A 154 7.17 -2.95 24.60
N GLY A 155 6.40 -4.00 24.28
CA GLY A 155 4.93 -3.99 24.35
C GLY A 155 4.12 -3.15 23.36
N GLY A 156 4.25 -3.39 22.05
CA GLY A 156 3.19 -3.00 21.11
C GLY A 156 1.95 -3.90 21.32
N LYS A 157 0.75 -3.32 21.43
CA LYS A 157 -0.49 -4.12 21.42
C LYS A 157 -0.77 -4.53 19.98
N ASN A 158 -0.56 -5.81 19.67
CA ASN A 158 -0.99 -6.42 18.43
C ASN A 158 -2.44 -6.86 18.62
N ILE A 159 -3.37 -6.32 17.84
CA ILE A 159 -4.71 -6.86 17.73
C ILE A 159 -4.77 -7.52 16.35
N MET A 160 -4.61 -8.83 16.34
CA MET A 160 -4.85 -9.65 15.15
C MET A 160 -6.23 -10.27 15.32
N ILE A 161 -7.17 -9.86 14.48
CA ILE A 161 -8.49 -10.49 14.40
C ILE A 161 -8.44 -11.30 13.11
N MET A 162 -8.44 -12.62 13.25
CA MET A 162 -8.80 -13.52 12.14
C MET A 162 -10.33 -13.60 12.20
N LEU A 163 -10.99 -13.20 11.11
CA LEU A 163 -12.45 -13.19 10.98
C LEU A 163 -12.96 -14.53 10.46
#